data_AF-A0A356TUJ7-F1
#
_entry.id   AF-A0A356TUJ7-F1
#
_cell.length_a   1.000
_cell.length_b   1.000
_cell.length_c   1.000
_cell.angle_alpha   90.00
_cell.angle_beta   90.00
_cell.angle_gamma   90.00
#
_symmetry.space_group_name_H-M   'P 1'
#
loop_
_entity.id
_entity.type
_entity.pdbx_description
1 polymer ?
#
loop_
_entity_poly.entity_id
_entity_poly.type
_entity_poly.pdbx_seq_one_letter_code
_entity_poly.pdbx_strand_id
1 'polypeptide(L)'
;AGRLDHAEHPFTSGLGPGDVRITTHLSADDFFGGLGSTVHETGHALYEQGLPHAHRGTTVAEAASFGLHESQSRFWENFVGRSEAFFRWLAPKLPAHFEGATPDADALYRAANRVMPSLIRVEADEVTYNLHVIVRFELELALFEGTLAVSDLPAAWNAKYEEYLGVTPPDDARGVLQDVHWSSGAFAYFPSYTLGNLYAASMGKALEETLPALWSQIEAGEFAPILGWLREKVHARGHLLEAPEIVKEAVGERDHVADLLDYLWQRHGALYGVSRPTSV
;
A
#
# COMPACT_ATOMS: atom_id res chain seq x y z
N ALA A 1 16.59 -5.62 -10.66
CA ALA A 1 17.82 -4.98 -11.20
C ALA A 1 17.72 -3.49 -10.88
N GLY A 2 18.55 -3.02 -9.95
CA GLY A 2 18.34 -1.74 -9.29
C GLY A 2 19.24 -1.53 -8.07
N ARG A 3 18.96 -0.48 -7.30
CA ARG A 3 19.61 -0.17 -6.02
C ARG A 3 18.63 0.48 -5.04
N LEU A 4 19.00 0.47 -3.77
CA LEU A 4 18.32 1.14 -2.66
C LEU A 4 19.17 2.35 -2.20
N ASP A 5 18.52 3.48 -1.99
CA ASP A 5 19.09 4.74 -1.52
C ASP A 5 18.24 5.37 -0.40
N HIS A 6 18.73 6.42 0.24
CA HIS A 6 17.95 7.17 1.24
C HIS A 6 17.29 8.40 0.61
N ALA A 7 16.04 8.67 1.00
CA ALA A 7 15.32 9.91 0.68
C ALA A 7 14.42 10.33 1.84
N GLU A 8 14.03 11.60 1.89
CA GLU A 8 13.07 12.09 2.88
C GLU A 8 11.68 11.47 2.66
N HIS A 9 11.27 11.39 1.40
CA HIS A 9 10.05 10.70 0.99
C HIS A 9 10.44 9.50 0.12
N PRO A 10 10.19 8.27 0.58
CA PRO A 10 10.40 7.07 -0.22
C PRO A 10 9.66 7.14 -1.57
N PHE A 11 10.32 6.64 -2.61
CA PHE A 11 9.76 6.53 -3.95
C PHE A 11 10.52 5.50 -4.79
N THR A 12 9.85 5.04 -5.84
CA THR A 12 10.38 4.17 -6.89
C THR A 12 10.49 4.93 -8.20
N SER A 13 11.57 4.68 -8.95
CA SER A 13 11.77 5.24 -10.27
C SER A 13 12.32 4.19 -11.25
N GLY A 14 11.56 3.92 -12.31
CA GLY A 14 11.99 3.11 -13.45
C GLY A 14 12.73 3.95 -14.48
N LEU A 15 14.07 3.92 -14.49
CA LEU A 15 14.88 4.63 -15.48
C LEU A 15 14.98 3.85 -16.81
N GLY A 16 14.71 2.54 -16.75
CA GLY A 16 14.53 1.66 -17.89
C GLY A 16 14.74 0.19 -17.54
N PRO A 17 14.58 -0.74 -18.50
CA PRO A 17 14.90 -2.14 -18.30
C PRO A 17 16.30 -2.32 -17.72
N GLY A 18 16.37 -3.03 -16.58
CA GLY A 18 17.61 -3.26 -15.85
C GLY A 18 17.98 -2.17 -14.82
N ASP A 19 17.26 -1.06 -14.75
CA ASP A 19 17.52 0.04 -13.80
C ASP A 19 16.20 0.58 -13.21
N VAL A 20 15.74 -0.06 -12.13
CA VAL A 20 14.61 0.38 -11.30
C VAL A 20 15.12 0.64 -9.90
N ARG A 21 15.09 1.90 -9.46
CA ARG A 21 15.67 2.34 -8.19
C ARG A 21 14.58 2.61 -7.19
N ILE A 22 14.87 2.32 -5.93
CA ILE A 22 13.99 2.59 -4.80
C ILE A 22 14.73 3.42 -3.76
N THR A 23 13.98 4.22 -3.03
CA THR A 23 14.49 4.94 -1.87
C THR A 23 13.73 4.53 -0.61
N THR A 24 14.35 4.69 0.55
CA THR A 24 13.69 4.49 1.85
C THR A 24 14.03 5.63 2.81
N HIS A 25 13.24 5.75 3.86
CA HIS A 25 13.49 6.64 4.98
C HIS A 25 13.69 5.78 6.23
N LEU A 26 14.83 5.92 6.89
CA LEU A 26 15.18 5.14 8.09
C LEU A 26 15.28 6.06 9.30
N SER A 27 14.59 5.70 10.37
CA SER A 27 14.72 6.32 11.68
C SER A 27 15.27 5.31 12.68
N ALA A 28 16.17 5.75 13.57
CA ALA A 28 16.72 4.89 14.61
C ALA A 28 15.65 4.41 15.61
N ASP A 29 14.56 5.18 15.74
CA ASP A 29 13.49 4.93 16.71
C ASP A 29 12.25 4.29 16.07
N ASP A 30 12.24 4.06 14.76
CA ASP A 30 11.11 3.46 14.04
C ASP A 30 11.56 2.37 13.06
N PHE A 31 11.59 1.14 13.57
CA PHE A 31 11.87 -0.06 12.78
C PHE A 31 10.80 -0.33 11.72
N PHE A 32 9.53 -0.14 12.05
CA PHE A 32 8.42 -0.55 11.18
C PHE A 32 8.22 0.42 10.02
N GLY A 33 8.43 1.72 10.22
CA GLY A 33 8.40 2.71 9.13
C GLY A 33 9.47 2.44 8.08
N GLY A 34 10.71 2.16 8.50
CA GLY A 34 11.80 1.82 7.57
C GLY A 34 11.57 0.51 6.82
N LEU A 35 11.14 -0.54 7.54
CA LEU A 35 10.81 -1.83 6.93
C LEU A 35 9.63 -1.71 5.96
N GLY A 36 8.53 -1.12 6.41
CA GLY A 36 7.30 -0.95 5.62
C GLY A 36 7.56 -0.14 4.35
N SER A 37 8.21 1.01 4.45
CA SER A 37 8.54 1.83 3.28
C SER A 37 9.44 1.11 2.29
N THR A 38 10.45 0.36 2.77
CA THR A 38 11.32 -0.41 1.86
C THR A 38 10.56 -1.50 1.13
N VAL A 39 9.67 -2.23 1.83
CA VAL A 39 8.86 -3.28 1.20
C VAL A 39 7.84 -2.69 0.23
N HIS A 40 7.23 -1.55 0.57
CA HIS A 40 6.31 -0.80 -0.27
C HIS A 40 6.96 -0.44 -1.62
N GLU A 41 8.11 0.25 -1.58
CA GLU A 41 8.85 0.62 -2.79
C GLU A 41 9.39 -0.61 -3.53
N THR A 42 9.74 -1.68 -2.81
CA THR A 42 10.09 -2.94 -3.46
C THR A 42 8.92 -3.50 -4.27
N GLY A 43 7.68 -3.40 -3.79
CA GLY A 43 6.51 -3.86 -4.55
C GLY A 43 6.29 -3.08 -5.85
N HIS A 44 6.42 -1.75 -5.80
CA HIS A 44 6.45 -0.90 -6.99
C HIS A 44 7.57 -1.30 -7.95
N ALA A 45 8.79 -1.44 -7.44
CA ALA A 45 9.93 -1.81 -8.27
C ALA A 45 9.80 -3.21 -8.85
N LEU A 46 9.20 -4.13 -8.12
CA LEU A 46 8.88 -5.44 -8.64
C LEU A 46 7.93 -5.30 -9.81
N TYR A 47 6.86 -4.52 -9.76
CA TYR A 47 6.00 -4.32 -10.94
C TYR A 47 6.79 -3.84 -12.16
N GLU A 48 7.47 -2.70 -12.04
CA GLU A 48 8.32 -2.09 -13.08
C GLU A 48 9.31 -3.09 -13.70
N GLN A 49 9.96 -3.91 -12.87
CA GLN A 49 10.98 -4.86 -13.32
C GLN A 49 10.46 -5.99 -14.20
N GLY A 50 9.16 -6.16 -14.37
CA GLY A 50 8.61 -7.17 -15.29
C GLY A 50 7.37 -6.74 -16.01
N LEU A 51 7.27 -5.43 -16.23
CA LEU A 51 6.64 -4.89 -17.42
C LEU A 51 7.26 -5.52 -18.69
N PRO A 52 6.54 -5.52 -19.83
CA PRO A 52 7.00 -6.19 -21.04
C PRO A 52 8.08 -5.37 -21.77
N HIS A 53 9.31 -5.42 -21.23
CA HIS A 53 10.46 -4.63 -21.67
C HIS A 53 10.84 -4.77 -23.14
N ALA A 54 10.39 -5.82 -23.82
CA ALA A 54 10.52 -5.97 -25.27
C ALA A 54 9.80 -4.84 -26.06
N HIS A 55 8.82 -4.18 -25.45
CA HIS A 55 8.05 -3.06 -26.01
C HIS A 55 8.49 -1.69 -25.48
N ARG A 56 9.72 -1.55 -24.94
CA ARG A 56 10.24 -0.28 -24.41
C ARG A 56 10.07 0.86 -25.42
N GLY A 57 9.67 2.03 -24.92
CA GLY A 57 9.45 3.23 -25.74
C GLY A 57 8.04 3.30 -26.33
N THR A 58 7.17 2.38 -25.93
CA THR A 58 5.73 2.40 -26.20
C THR A 58 4.97 2.38 -24.88
N THR A 59 3.73 2.83 -24.88
CA THR A 59 2.85 2.80 -23.71
C THR A 59 2.66 1.38 -23.18
N VAL A 60 2.71 0.35 -24.03
CA VAL A 60 2.57 -1.07 -23.61
C VAL A 60 3.60 -1.45 -22.55
N ALA A 61 4.81 -0.87 -22.56
CA ALA A 61 5.84 -1.16 -21.59
C ALA A 61 5.76 -0.31 -20.30
N GLU A 62 4.68 0.44 -20.11
CA GLU A 62 4.40 1.23 -18.92
C GLU A 62 3.36 0.53 -18.04
N ALA A 63 3.25 0.95 -16.78
CA ALA A 63 2.19 0.50 -15.89
C ALA A 63 0.82 1.01 -16.38
N ALA A 64 -0.22 0.18 -16.27
CA ALA A 64 -1.55 0.52 -16.82
C ALA A 64 -2.25 1.66 -16.05
N SER A 65 -2.01 1.80 -14.74
CA SER A 65 -2.57 2.90 -13.95
C SER A 65 -1.83 3.07 -12.62
N PHE A 66 -1.95 4.25 -12.00
CA PHE A 66 -1.45 4.48 -10.64
C PHE A 66 -2.08 3.54 -9.61
N GLY A 67 -3.38 3.23 -9.74
CA GLY A 67 -4.06 2.32 -8.82
C GLY A 67 -3.56 0.88 -8.93
N LEU A 68 -3.31 0.39 -10.15
CA LEU A 68 -2.69 -0.91 -10.33
C LEU A 68 -1.24 -0.90 -9.84
N HIS A 69 -0.51 0.20 -10.03
CA HIS A 69 0.86 0.34 -9.54
C HIS A 69 0.94 0.31 -8.01
N GLU A 70 0.03 1.02 -7.32
CA GLU A 70 -0.12 0.99 -5.86
C GLU A 70 -0.58 -0.36 -5.35
N SER A 71 -1.41 -1.09 -6.12
CA SER A 71 -1.80 -2.43 -5.69
C SER A 71 -0.60 -3.36 -5.49
N GLN A 72 0.46 -3.18 -6.28
CA GLN A 72 1.67 -3.98 -6.14
C GLN A 72 2.47 -3.59 -4.90
N SER A 73 2.63 -2.29 -4.62
CA SER A 73 3.29 -1.86 -3.37
C SER A 73 2.54 -2.33 -2.14
N ARG A 74 1.21 -2.14 -2.10
CA ARG A 74 0.35 -2.55 -0.98
C ARG A 74 0.25 -4.05 -0.82
N PHE A 75 0.25 -4.80 -1.93
CA PHE A 75 0.30 -6.26 -1.87
C PHE A 75 1.57 -6.74 -1.14
N TRP A 76 2.74 -6.24 -1.52
CA TRP A 76 3.99 -6.65 -0.89
C TRP A 76 4.13 -6.10 0.53
N GLU A 77 3.79 -4.83 0.76
CA GLU A 77 3.87 -4.19 2.08
C GLU A 77 2.94 -4.86 3.08
N ASN A 78 1.66 -4.96 2.75
CA ASN A 78 0.62 -5.24 3.71
C ASN A 78 0.17 -6.71 3.67
N PHE A 79 -0.19 -7.20 2.48
CA PHE A 79 -0.68 -8.57 2.35
C PHE A 79 0.43 -9.58 2.70
N VAL A 80 1.64 -9.37 2.18
CA VAL A 80 2.82 -10.19 2.51
C VAL A 80 3.56 -9.66 3.74
N GLY A 81 4.08 -8.43 3.70
CA GLY A 81 5.04 -7.87 4.66
C GLY A 81 4.51 -7.59 6.07
N ARG A 82 3.18 -7.53 6.25
CA ARG A 82 2.54 -7.43 7.57
C ARG A 82 1.87 -8.72 8.02
N SER A 83 2.03 -9.83 7.28
CA SER A 83 1.47 -11.13 7.65
C SER A 83 2.23 -11.79 8.82
N GLU A 84 1.54 -12.65 9.56
CA GLU A 84 2.17 -13.46 10.62
C GLU A 84 3.31 -14.34 10.05
N ALA A 85 3.08 -14.97 8.89
CA ALA A 85 4.08 -15.81 8.23
C ALA A 85 5.37 -15.04 7.91
N PHE A 86 5.24 -13.78 7.47
CA PHE A 86 6.40 -12.93 7.19
C PHE A 86 7.20 -12.63 8.47
N PHE A 87 6.53 -12.35 9.59
CA PHE A 87 7.24 -12.12 10.85
C PHE A 87 7.86 -13.38 11.45
N ARG A 88 7.26 -14.55 11.24
CA ARG A 88 7.89 -15.85 11.58
C ARG A 88 9.16 -16.09 10.78
N TRP A 89 9.18 -15.69 9.51
CA TRP A 89 10.38 -15.71 8.69
C TRP A 89 11.41 -14.66 9.16
N LEU A 90 10.98 -13.43 9.47
CA LEU A 90 11.88 -12.31 9.76
C LEU A 90 12.52 -12.39 11.15
N ALA A 91 11.74 -12.71 12.19
CA ALA A 91 12.16 -12.72 13.59
C ALA A 91 13.51 -13.43 13.84
N PRO A 92 13.77 -14.65 13.34
CA PRO A 92 15.05 -15.34 13.59
C PRO A 92 16.28 -14.67 12.95
N LYS A 93 16.10 -13.71 12.04
CA LYS A 93 17.19 -13.00 11.35
C LYS A 93 17.62 -11.74 12.11
N LEU A 94 16.71 -11.13 12.86
CA LEU A 94 16.94 -9.84 13.52
C LEU A 94 18.07 -9.85 14.57
N PRO A 95 18.29 -10.90 15.39
CA PRO A 95 19.38 -10.91 16.37
C PRO A 95 20.79 -10.73 15.75
N ALA A 96 20.96 -11.07 14.47
CA ALA A 96 22.23 -10.84 13.76
C ALA A 96 22.47 -9.35 13.42
N HIS A 97 21.43 -8.51 13.49
CA HIS A 97 21.48 -7.10 13.12
C HIS A 97 21.24 -6.15 14.30
N PHE A 98 20.64 -6.64 15.39
CA PHE A 98 20.28 -5.85 16.56
C PHE A 98 20.80 -6.54 17.83
N GLU A 99 21.90 -6.01 18.39
CA GLU A 99 22.52 -6.57 19.60
C GLU A 99 21.54 -6.57 20.78
N GLY A 100 21.43 -7.70 21.47
CA GLY A 100 20.53 -7.87 22.61
C GLY A 100 19.04 -8.01 22.26
N ALA A 101 18.66 -7.94 20.98
CA ALA A 101 17.29 -8.15 20.56
C ALA A 101 16.93 -9.65 20.55
N THR A 102 15.83 -10.01 21.21
CA THR A 102 15.19 -11.33 21.12
C THR A 102 13.74 -11.14 20.64
N PRO A 103 13.55 -10.79 19.36
CA PRO A 103 12.22 -10.45 18.87
C PRO A 103 11.36 -11.70 18.77
N ASP A 104 10.17 -11.60 19.37
CA ASP A 104 9.11 -12.59 19.22
C ASP A 104 8.29 -12.25 17.97
N ALA A 105 8.02 -13.27 17.14
CA ALA A 105 7.30 -13.09 15.88
C ALA A 105 5.86 -12.60 16.11
N ASP A 106 5.18 -13.09 17.15
CA ASP A 106 3.82 -12.63 17.49
C ASP A 106 3.83 -11.17 17.97
N ALA A 107 4.79 -10.81 18.84
CA ALA A 107 4.97 -9.43 19.26
C ALA A 107 5.25 -8.47 18.09
N LEU A 108 6.10 -8.86 17.14
CA LEU A 108 6.37 -8.08 15.93
C LEU A 108 5.11 -7.94 15.05
N TYR A 109 4.39 -9.04 14.83
CA TYR A 109 3.16 -9.06 14.05
C TYR A 109 2.09 -8.13 14.64
N ARG A 110 1.88 -8.18 15.97
CA ARG A 110 0.95 -7.29 16.66
C ARG A 110 1.37 -5.82 16.56
N ALA A 111 2.67 -5.53 16.76
CA ALA A 111 3.17 -4.17 16.71
C ALA A 111 3.06 -3.55 15.31
N ALA A 112 3.37 -4.32 14.26
CA ALA A 112 3.24 -3.89 12.86
C ALA A 112 1.80 -3.65 12.40
N ASN A 113 0.82 -4.24 13.10
CA ASN A 113 -0.61 -4.16 12.76
C ASN A 113 -1.41 -3.34 13.79
N ARG A 114 -0.74 -2.39 14.45
CA ARG A 114 -1.41 -1.41 15.33
C ARG A 114 -2.36 -0.53 14.51
N VAL A 115 -3.58 -0.33 15.02
CA VAL A 115 -4.60 0.52 14.43
C VAL A 115 -4.83 1.72 15.35
N MET A 116 -4.74 2.92 14.80
CA MET A 116 -4.92 4.15 15.56
C MET A 116 -5.23 5.32 14.62
N PRO A 117 -6.29 6.10 14.87
CA PRO A 117 -6.48 7.36 14.15
C PRO A 117 -5.26 8.28 14.31
N SER A 118 -4.78 8.81 13.20
CA SER A 118 -3.57 9.62 13.14
C SER A 118 -3.74 10.77 12.14
N LEU A 119 -2.76 11.68 12.10
CA LEU A 119 -2.83 12.87 11.25
C LEU A 119 -2.20 12.67 9.87
N ILE A 120 -1.11 11.89 9.80
CA ILE A 120 -0.24 11.81 8.63
C ILE A 120 -0.61 10.59 7.79
N ARG A 121 -1.13 10.82 6.58
CA ARG A 121 -1.62 9.75 5.69
C ARG A 121 -0.57 8.68 5.41
N VAL A 122 0.68 9.06 5.17
CA VAL A 122 1.75 8.10 4.82
C VAL A 122 2.18 7.22 6.01
N GLU A 123 1.78 7.59 7.23
CA GLU A 123 2.05 6.85 8.47
C GLU A 123 0.81 6.09 8.98
N ALA A 124 -0.34 6.25 8.32
CA ALA A 124 -1.60 5.66 8.75
C ALA A 124 -1.61 4.13 8.59
N ASP A 125 -2.34 3.45 9.47
CA ASP A 125 -2.50 2.00 9.45
C ASP A 125 -3.47 1.53 8.36
N GLU A 126 -3.48 0.22 8.07
CA GLU A 126 -4.29 -0.36 6.98
C GLU A 126 -5.81 -0.08 7.11
N VAL A 127 -6.32 0.10 8.33
CA VAL A 127 -7.75 0.31 8.58
C VAL A 127 -8.11 1.78 8.39
N THR A 128 -7.28 2.70 8.88
CA THR A 128 -7.57 4.14 8.83
C THR A 128 -7.12 4.82 7.54
N TYR A 129 -6.13 4.27 6.82
CA TYR A 129 -5.51 4.89 5.64
C TYR A 129 -6.52 5.35 4.57
N ASN A 130 -7.51 4.53 4.24
CA ASN A 130 -8.48 4.86 3.19
C ASN A 130 -9.38 6.06 3.57
N LEU A 131 -9.55 6.35 4.86
CA LEU A 131 -10.29 7.53 5.32
C LEU A 131 -9.55 8.82 4.99
N HIS A 132 -8.22 8.82 5.11
CA HIS A 132 -7.39 9.96 4.68
C HIS A 132 -7.56 10.25 3.18
N VAL A 133 -7.70 9.21 2.36
CA VAL A 133 -7.94 9.34 0.92
C VAL A 133 -9.33 9.90 0.65
N ILE A 134 -10.37 9.42 1.35
CA ILE A 134 -11.74 9.94 1.22
C ILE A 134 -11.80 11.43 1.53
N VAL A 135 -11.17 11.89 2.61
CA VAL A 135 -11.12 13.33 2.95
C VAL A 135 -10.59 14.15 1.78
N ARG A 136 -9.47 13.73 1.18
CA ARG A 136 -8.87 14.45 0.04
C ARG A 136 -9.77 14.43 -1.18
N PHE A 137 -10.35 13.27 -1.50
CA PHE A 137 -11.27 13.14 -2.62
C PHE A 137 -12.51 14.04 -2.49
N GLU A 138 -13.13 14.09 -1.31
CA GLU A 138 -14.29 14.95 -1.07
C GLU A 138 -13.94 16.44 -1.16
N LEU A 139 -12.77 16.84 -0.65
CA LEU A 139 -12.28 18.22 -0.77
C LEU A 139 -11.98 18.58 -2.23
N GLU A 140 -11.37 17.67 -2.99
CA GLU A 140 -11.15 17.86 -4.43
C GLU A 140 -12.48 18.04 -5.18
N LEU A 141 -13.47 17.18 -4.94
CA LEU A 141 -14.81 17.32 -5.53
C LEU A 141 -15.40 18.69 -5.21
N ALA A 142 -15.39 19.12 -3.94
CA ALA A 142 -15.95 20.39 -3.54
C ALA A 142 -15.24 21.60 -4.19
N LEU A 143 -13.92 21.53 -4.37
CA LEU A 143 -13.15 22.54 -5.11
C LEU A 143 -13.58 22.60 -6.58
N PHE A 144 -13.70 21.45 -7.26
CA PHE A 144 -14.06 21.40 -8.68
C PHE A 144 -15.53 21.74 -8.96
N GLU A 145 -16.42 21.44 -8.02
CA GLU A 145 -17.83 21.84 -8.08
C GLU A 145 -18.04 23.32 -7.74
N GLY A 146 -17.00 24.00 -7.23
CA GLY A 146 -17.07 25.39 -6.80
C GLY A 146 -17.88 25.59 -5.50
N THR A 147 -18.12 24.52 -4.74
CA THR A 147 -18.81 24.56 -3.44
C THR A 147 -17.85 24.83 -2.27
N LEU A 148 -16.54 24.76 -2.51
CA LEU A 148 -15.47 25.13 -1.57
C LEU A 148 -14.48 26.10 -2.21
N ALA A 149 -14.17 27.21 -1.53
CA ALA A 149 -13.11 28.10 -1.93
C ALA A 149 -11.75 27.62 -1.40
N VAL A 150 -10.67 27.86 -2.16
CA VAL A 150 -9.30 27.50 -1.75
C VAL A 150 -8.90 28.10 -0.40
N SER A 151 -9.35 29.32 -0.09
CA SER A 151 -9.08 29.99 1.19
C SER A 151 -9.69 29.26 2.39
N ASP A 152 -10.72 28.44 2.17
CA ASP A 152 -11.46 27.76 3.22
C ASP A 152 -11.00 26.31 3.42
N LEU A 153 -10.06 25.84 2.58
CA LEU A 153 -9.50 24.48 2.65
C LEU A 153 -8.95 24.10 4.04
N PRO A 154 -8.20 24.96 4.77
CA PRO A 154 -7.70 24.59 6.09
C PRO A 154 -8.83 24.24 7.08
N ALA A 155 -9.90 25.02 7.09
CA ALA A 155 -11.04 24.79 7.96
C ALA A 155 -11.83 23.54 7.54
N ALA A 156 -12.08 23.38 6.23
CA ALA A 156 -12.78 22.22 5.69
C ALA A 156 -12.00 20.91 5.94
N TRP A 157 -10.67 20.95 5.80
CA TRP A 157 -9.79 19.84 6.12
C TRP A 157 -9.91 19.42 7.59
N ASN A 158 -9.80 20.37 8.51
CA ASN A 158 -9.89 20.10 9.94
C ASN A 158 -11.25 19.50 10.32
N ALA A 159 -12.34 20.03 9.76
CA ALA A 159 -13.68 19.49 9.98
C ALA A 159 -13.82 18.05 9.46
N LYS A 160 -13.27 17.76 8.27
CA LYS A 160 -13.30 16.41 7.68
C LYS A 160 -12.43 15.40 8.43
N TYR A 161 -11.26 15.81 8.93
CA TYR A 161 -10.42 14.96 9.76
C TYR A 161 -11.08 14.64 11.11
N GLU A 162 -11.75 15.60 11.73
CA GLU A 162 -12.54 15.35 12.95
C GLU A 162 -13.72 14.40 12.66
N GLU A 163 -14.44 14.61 11.56
CA GLU A 163 -15.57 13.76 11.14
C GLU A 163 -15.15 12.30 10.90
N TYR A 164 -14.10 12.08 10.12
CA TYR A 164 -13.71 10.73 9.67
C TYR A 164 -12.76 10.01 10.63
N LEU A 165 -11.86 10.73 11.29
CA LEU A 165 -10.78 10.16 12.10
C LEU A 165 -10.88 10.55 13.59
N GLY A 166 -11.73 11.52 13.96
CA GLY A 166 -11.85 11.98 15.35
C GLY A 166 -10.59 12.70 15.86
N VAL A 167 -9.79 13.26 14.95
CA VAL A 167 -8.57 14.01 15.27
C VAL A 167 -8.54 15.30 14.47
N THR A 168 -8.01 16.37 15.05
CA THR A 168 -7.85 17.65 14.37
C THR A 168 -6.37 18.04 14.32
N PRO A 169 -5.81 18.42 13.15
CA PRO A 169 -4.44 18.91 13.06
C PRO A 169 -4.20 20.17 13.90
N PRO A 170 -3.05 20.29 14.58
CA PRO A 170 -2.71 21.47 15.38
C PRO A 170 -2.26 22.68 14.55
N ASP A 171 -1.87 22.45 13.28
CA ASP A 171 -1.45 23.47 12.32
C ASP A 171 -1.61 22.96 10.88
N ASP A 172 -1.53 23.86 9.92
CA ASP A 172 -1.69 23.54 8.49
C ASP A 172 -0.57 22.64 7.97
N ALA A 173 0.64 22.73 8.54
CA ALA A 173 1.79 21.90 8.17
C ALA A 173 1.51 20.41 8.42
N ARG A 174 0.86 20.09 9.53
CA ARG A 174 0.39 18.73 9.87
C ARG A 174 -1.06 18.48 9.43
N GLY A 175 -1.67 19.46 8.78
CA GLY A 175 -3.02 19.42 8.24
C GLY A 175 -3.01 19.44 6.72
N VAL A 176 -3.66 20.43 6.14
CA VAL A 176 -3.89 20.56 4.69
C VAL A 176 -2.61 20.63 3.83
N LEU A 177 -1.46 20.99 4.42
CA LEU A 177 -0.17 21.09 3.73
C LEU A 177 0.70 19.83 3.89
N GLN A 178 0.21 18.76 4.52
CA GLN A 178 1.02 17.57 4.80
C GLN A 178 1.45 16.79 3.53
N ASP A 179 0.74 16.99 2.40
CA ASP A 179 0.98 16.28 1.15
C ASP A 179 1.37 17.25 0.03
N VAL A 180 2.31 16.81 -0.82
CA VAL A 180 2.83 17.61 -1.94
C VAL A 180 1.88 17.66 -3.15
N HIS A 181 0.93 16.72 -3.26
CA HIS A 181 0.14 16.46 -4.48
C HIS A 181 -0.55 17.69 -5.06
N TRP A 182 -1.27 18.45 -4.24
CA TRP A 182 -1.98 19.64 -4.75
C TRP A 182 -1.02 20.74 -5.19
N SER A 183 0.13 20.87 -4.51
CA SER A 183 1.17 21.84 -4.91
C SER A 183 1.87 21.46 -6.22
N SER A 184 1.91 20.17 -6.57
CA SER A 184 2.42 19.69 -7.86
C SER A 184 1.36 19.57 -8.96
N GLY A 185 0.11 19.94 -8.66
CA GLY A 185 -1.02 19.85 -9.61
C GLY A 185 -1.61 18.45 -9.77
N ALA A 186 -1.25 17.49 -8.91
CA ALA A 186 -1.73 16.11 -8.94
C ALA A 186 -3.12 15.96 -8.29
N PHE A 187 -4.13 16.60 -8.88
CA PHE A 187 -5.54 16.42 -8.52
C PHE A 187 -6.10 15.11 -9.07
N ALA A 188 -7.12 14.55 -8.41
CA ALA A 188 -7.70 13.22 -8.70
C ALA A 188 -6.68 12.07 -8.61
N TYR A 189 -5.51 12.31 -8.00
CA TYR A 189 -4.48 11.31 -7.81
C TYR A 189 -4.79 10.42 -6.60
N PHE A 190 -5.23 11.02 -5.48
CA PHE A 190 -5.43 10.29 -4.23
C PHE A 190 -6.36 9.06 -4.32
N PRO A 191 -7.47 9.08 -5.09
CA PRO A 191 -8.31 7.89 -5.26
C PRO A 191 -7.56 6.65 -5.74
N SER A 192 -6.45 6.83 -6.48
CA SER A 192 -5.61 5.72 -6.92
C SER A 192 -5.02 4.92 -5.75
N TYR A 193 -4.76 5.55 -4.61
CA TYR A 193 -4.24 4.85 -3.44
C TYR A 193 -5.25 3.83 -2.86
N THR A 194 -6.53 4.23 -2.75
CA THR A 194 -7.59 3.33 -2.30
C THR A 194 -7.87 2.23 -3.33
N LEU A 195 -7.82 2.56 -4.63
CA LEU A 195 -7.91 1.54 -5.69
C LEU A 195 -6.77 0.50 -5.57
N GLY A 196 -5.56 0.94 -5.20
CA GLY A 196 -4.45 0.05 -4.90
C GLY A 196 -4.77 -0.95 -3.79
N ASN A 197 -5.29 -0.49 -2.66
CA ASN A 197 -5.69 -1.37 -1.56
C ASN A 197 -6.79 -2.37 -1.97
N LEU A 198 -7.78 -1.92 -2.73
CA LEU A 198 -8.88 -2.77 -3.23
C LEU A 198 -8.35 -3.88 -4.14
N TYR A 199 -7.52 -3.55 -5.12
CA TYR A 199 -6.94 -4.53 -6.03
C TYR A 199 -5.96 -5.47 -5.33
N ALA A 200 -5.15 -4.96 -4.40
CA ALA A 200 -4.23 -5.77 -3.61
C ALA A 200 -4.96 -6.84 -2.79
N ALA A 201 -6.10 -6.50 -2.16
CA ALA A 201 -6.91 -7.45 -1.41
C ALA A 201 -7.50 -8.55 -2.29
N SER A 202 -8.06 -8.19 -3.45
CA SER A 202 -8.57 -9.18 -4.41
C SER A 202 -7.48 -10.08 -4.98
N MET A 203 -6.29 -9.54 -5.26
CA MET A 203 -5.13 -10.35 -5.67
C MET A 203 -4.69 -11.29 -4.54
N GLY A 204 -4.68 -10.82 -3.30
CA GLY A 204 -4.40 -11.62 -2.11
C GLY A 204 -5.28 -12.85 -2.01
N LYS A 205 -6.61 -12.66 -2.05
CA LYS A 205 -7.56 -13.77 -2.02
C LYS A 205 -7.41 -14.73 -3.20
N ALA A 206 -7.25 -14.21 -4.42
CA ALA A 206 -7.02 -15.05 -5.60
C ALA A 206 -5.72 -15.86 -5.49
N LEU A 207 -4.69 -15.29 -4.87
CA LEU A 207 -3.43 -15.97 -4.63
C LEU A 207 -3.57 -17.09 -3.58
N GLU A 208 -4.31 -16.86 -2.50
CA GLU A 208 -4.61 -17.90 -1.50
C GLU A 208 -5.36 -19.09 -2.11
N GLU A 209 -6.29 -18.84 -3.02
CA GLU A 209 -7.04 -19.88 -3.73
C GLU A 209 -6.16 -20.67 -4.71
N THR A 210 -5.17 -20.02 -5.33
CA THR A 210 -4.33 -20.62 -6.38
C THR A 210 -3.04 -21.23 -5.85
N LEU A 211 -2.55 -20.81 -4.68
CA LEU A 211 -1.38 -21.36 -4.01
C LEU A 211 -1.72 -21.84 -2.59
N PRO A 212 -2.17 -23.10 -2.42
CA PRO A 212 -2.50 -23.65 -1.10
C PRO A 212 -1.33 -23.64 -0.08
N ALA A 213 -0.09 -23.57 -0.56
CA ALA A 213 1.12 -23.52 0.26
C ALA A 213 1.62 -22.07 0.50
N LEU A 214 0.86 -21.04 0.13
CA LEU A 214 1.29 -19.64 0.18
C LEU A 214 1.90 -19.24 1.54
N TRP A 215 1.18 -19.49 2.62
CA TRP A 215 1.60 -19.04 3.95
C TRP A 215 2.83 -19.81 4.47
N SER A 216 2.92 -21.13 4.22
CA SER A 216 4.11 -21.90 4.60
C SER A 216 5.33 -21.55 3.74
N GLN A 217 5.13 -21.17 2.47
CA GLN A 217 6.18 -20.63 1.61
C GLN A 217 6.71 -19.29 2.12
N ILE A 218 5.82 -18.37 2.51
CA ILE A 218 6.23 -17.09 3.12
C ILE A 218 7.04 -17.32 4.40
N GLU A 219 6.58 -18.21 5.28
CA GLU A 219 7.29 -18.57 6.53
C GLU A 219 8.68 -19.17 6.25
N ALA A 220 8.84 -19.92 5.15
CA ALA A 220 10.11 -20.45 4.68
C ALA A 220 10.99 -19.43 3.92
N GLY A 221 10.46 -18.25 3.59
CA GLY A 221 11.16 -17.23 2.78
C GLY A 221 11.12 -17.48 1.27
N GLU A 222 10.19 -18.31 0.81
CA GLU A 222 10.00 -18.66 -0.59
C GLU A 222 9.01 -17.71 -1.26
N PHE A 223 9.47 -16.51 -1.65
CA PHE A 223 8.62 -15.48 -2.28
C PHE A 223 8.52 -15.61 -3.81
N ALA A 224 9.34 -16.47 -4.43
CA ALA A 224 9.39 -16.63 -5.88
C ALA A 224 8.07 -17.10 -6.52
N PRO A 225 7.29 -18.03 -5.93
CA PRO A 225 5.99 -18.42 -6.46
C PRO A 225 4.98 -17.27 -6.51
N ILE A 226 4.97 -16.43 -5.48
CA ILE A 226 4.12 -15.22 -5.37
C ILE A 226 4.47 -14.23 -6.49
N LEU A 227 5.76 -13.91 -6.62
CA LEU A 227 6.24 -13.02 -7.66
C LEU A 227 5.96 -13.60 -9.05
N GLY A 228 6.13 -14.91 -9.23
CA GLY A 228 5.83 -15.61 -10.48
C GLY A 228 4.37 -15.46 -10.90
N TRP A 229 3.43 -15.62 -9.96
CA TRP A 229 2.01 -15.41 -10.21
C TRP A 229 1.72 -13.96 -10.63
N LEU A 230 2.24 -12.97 -9.89
CA LEU A 230 2.04 -11.55 -10.22
C LEU A 230 2.66 -11.20 -11.58
N ARG A 231 3.83 -11.78 -11.92
CA ARG A 231 4.48 -11.62 -13.22
C ARG A 231 3.60 -12.09 -14.36
N GLU A 232 3.05 -13.29 -14.24
CA GLU A 232 2.23 -13.91 -15.28
C GLU A 232 0.87 -13.22 -15.45
N LYS A 233 0.20 -12.95 -14.32
CA LYS A 233 -1.20 -12.50 -14.30
C LYS A 233 -1.35 -10.98 -14.41
N VAL A 234 -0.38 -10.22 -13.92
CA VAL A 234 -0.48 -8.75 -13.83
C VAL A 234 0.65 -8.08 -14.60
N HIS A 235 1.91 -8.30 -14.21
CA HIS A 235 3.03 -7.47 -14.67
C HIS A 235 3.26 -7.54 -16.17
N ALA A 236 3.21 -8.75 -16.76
CA ALA A 236 3.48 -8.98 -18.17
C ALA A 236 2.48 -8.31 -19.12
N ARG A 237 1.31 -7.84 -18.62
CA ARG A 237 0.34 -7.10 -19.43
C ARG A 237 0.78 -5.68 -19.74
N GLY A 238 1.61 -5.07 -18.89
CA GLY A 238 1.94 -3.64 -19.00
C GLY A 238 0.67 -2.80 -19.20
N HIS A 239 0.69 -1.91 -20.18
CA HIS A 239 -0.48 -1.14 -20.60
C HIS A 239 -1.10 -1.67 -21.91
N LEU A 240 -1.05 -2.98 -22.14
CA LEU A 240 -1.76 -3.61 -23.26
C LEU A 240 -3.29 -3.60 -23.05
N LEU A 241 -3.71 -3.64 -21.79
CA LEU A 241 -5.09 -3.64 -21.34
C LEU A 241 -5.27 -2.53 -20.29
N GLU A 242 -6.50 -2.09 -20.10
CA GLU A 242 -6.83 -1.17 -19.02
C GLU A 242 -6.73 -1.88 -17.66
N ALA A 243 -6.41 -1.15 -16.60
CA ALA A 243 -6.21 -1.74 -15.26
C ALA A 243 -7.39 -2.62 -14.76
N PRO A 244 -8.67 -2.22 -14.91
CA PRO A 244 -9.79 -3.09 -14.52
C PRO A 244 -9.84 -4.41 -15.29
N GLU A 245 -9.43 -4.42 -16.56
CA GLU A 245 -9.39 -5.63 -17.38
C GLU A 245 -8.25 -6.57 -16.94
N ILE A 246 -7.07 -6.01 -16.65
CA ILE A 246 -5.94 -6.78 -16.10
C ILE A 246 -6.33 -7.43 -14.77
N VAL A 247 -6.95 -6.66 -13.87
CA VAL A 247 -7.38 -7.18 -12.57
C VAL A 247 -8.41 -8.29 -12.77
N LYS A 248 -9.43 -8.06 -13.60
CA LYS A 248 -10.46 -9.07 -13.91
C LYS A 248 -9.87 -10.35 -14.53
N GLU A 249 -8.90 -10.25 -15.44
CA GLU A 249 -8.19 -11.43 -15.97
C GLU A 249 -7.41 -12.19 -14.88
N ALA A 250 -6.80 -11.45 -13.94
CA ALA A 250 -5.97 -12.02 -12.90
C ALA A 250 -6.79 -12.71 -11.79
N VAL A 251 -7.89 -12.09 -11.35
CA VAL A 251 -8.63 -12.51 -10.15
C VAL A 251 -10.06 -12.97 -10.42
N GLY A 252 -10.55 -12.84 -11.65
CA GLY A 252 -11.95 -13.09 -12.02
C GLY A 252 -12.88 -11.92 -11.69
N GLU A 253 -14.19 -12.16 -11.83
CA GLU A 253 -15.22 -11.22 -11.36
C GLU A 253 -15.29 -11.25 -9.84
N ARG A 254 -14.94 -10.12 -9.19
CA ARG A 254 -14.91 -9.99 -7.72
C ARG A 254 -15.52 -8.67 -7.27
N ASP A 255 -16.05 -8.69 -6.05
CA ASP A 255 -16.37 -7.47 -5.32
C ASP A 255 -15.11 -7.03 -4.56
N HIS A 256 -14.35 -6.12 -5.15
CA HIS A 256 -13.10 -5.62 -4.57
C HIS A 256 -13.28 -4.94 -3.21
N VAL A 257 -14.46 -4.35 -2.96
CA VAL A 257 -14.78 -3.71 -1.67
C VAL A 257 -15.02 -4.77 -0.61
N ALA A 258 -15.83 -5.79 -0.92
CA ALA A 258 -16.03 -6.93 -0.03
C ALA A 258 -14.71 -7.64 0.27
N ASP A 259 -13.83 -7.80 -0.72
CA ASP A 259 -12.52 -8.40 -0.54
C ASP A 259 -11.63 -7.65 0.44
N LEU A 260 -11.50 -6.34 0.29
CA LEU A 260 -10.74 -5.52 1.23
C LEU A 260 -11.34 -5.57 2.63
N LEU A 261 -12.66 -5.44 2.76
CA LEU A 261 -13.33 -5.48 4.06
C LEU A 261 -13.15 -6.83 4.75
N ASP A 262 -13.30 -7.94 4.03
CA ASP A 262 -13.09 -9.28 4.58
C ASP A 262 -11.66 -9.46 5.06
N TYR A 263 -10.68 -9.04 4.26
CA TYR A 263 -9.26 -9.10 4.62
C TYR A 263 -8.96 -8.29 5.89
N LEU A 264 -9.43 -7.05 5.97
CA LEU A 264 -9.21 -6.19 7.15
C LEU A 264 -9.88 -6.79 8.39
N TRP A 265 -11.11 -7.31 8.27
CA TRP A 265 -11.83 -7.93 9.39
C TRP A 265 -11.22 -9.26 9.83
N GLN A 266 -10.76 -10.08 8.89
CA GLN A 266 -10.10 -11.34 9.21
C GLN A 266 -8.81 -11.08 10.00
N ARG A 267 -8.01 -10.09 9.59
CA ARG A 267 -6.75 -9.74 10.25
C ARG A 267 -6.97 -8.97 11.56
N HIS A 268 -7.53 -7.77 11.46
CA HIS A 268 -7.61 -6.87 12.61
C HIS A 268 -8.72 -7.29 13.57
N GLY A 269 -9.82 -7.89 13.09
CA GLY A 269 -10.82 -8.47 13.98
C GLY A 269 -10.24 -9.55 14.89
N ALA A 270 -9.42 -10.44 14.34
CA ALA A 270 -8.72 -11.46 15.13
C ALA A 270 -7.68 -10.85 16.10
N LEU A 271 -6.90 -9.86 15.66
CA LEU A 271 -5.87 -9.20 16.49
C LEU A 271 -6.45 -8.47 17.71
N TYR A 272 -7.61 -7.80 17.53
CA TYR A 272 -8.25 -7.00 18.57
C TYR A 272 -9.40 -7.73 19.28
N GLY A 273 -9.71 -8.96 18.89
CA GLY A 273 -10.80 -9.75 19.50
C GLY A 273 -12.19 -9.16 19.22
N VAL A 274 -12.39 -8.55 18.05
CA VAL A 274 -13.65 -7.93 17.62
C VAL A 274 -14.18 -8.57 16.35
N SER A 275 -15.49 -8.73 16.23
CA SER A 275 -16.13 -9.30 15.05
C SER A 275 -16.70 -8.22 14.15
N ARG A 276 -16.75 -8.51 12.83
CA ARG A 276 -17.43 -7.65 11.86
C ARG A 276 -18.89 -7.48 12.29
N PRO A 277 -19.41 -6.25 12.44
CA PRO A 277 -20.82 -6.03 12.68
C PRO A 277 -21.62 -6.65 11.54
N THR A 278 -22.58 -7.52 11.88
CA THR A 278 -23.69 -7.84 10.99
C THR A 278 -24.51 -6.55 10.90
N SER A 279 -24.31 -5.79 9.83
CA SER A 279 -24.90 -4.47 9.54
C SER A 279 -26.19 -4.11 10.30
N VAL A 280 -26.24 -2.88 10.81
CA VAL A 280 -27.45 -2.15 11.24
C VAL A 280 -28.28 -1.76 10.01
#